data_AF-A0A953Q863-F1
#
_entry.id   AF-A0A953Q863-F1
#
_cell.length_a   1.000
_cell.length_b   1.000
_cell.length_c   1.000
_cell.angle_alpha   90.00
_cell.angle_beta   90.00
_cell.angle_gamma   90.00
#
_symmetry.space_group_name_H-M   'P 1'
#
loop_
_entity.id
_entity.type
_entity.pdbx_description
1 polymer ?
#
loop_
_entity_poly.entity_id
_entity_poly.type
_entity_poly.pdbx_seq_one_letter_code
_entity_poly.pdbx_strand_id
1 'polypeptide(L)'
;GHILDNTDAKVIVAANGGSDLIYIPDHDPGRLQQVVSFLTQQDYVGGIFVDDAFGAIPGTLPLSAINLVGSSVLPRPAIALNFKTFYTESKGLQSAVQIADSGLQEGQGMHGSLGRDNTFNNMAAMGPDFKRYFVDKSPVSNADIAPTLAAVMGLQLPSNGKLMGRVLQEALRGGPQRVPFERHATVSDGAKGRSTALFYQTASEQLYLDAACFGGAKDWKTCRQ
;
A
#
# COMPACT_ATOMS: atom_id res chain seq x y z
N GLY A 1 -12.67 -13.55 3.38
CA GLY A 1 -14.13 -13.74 3.32
C GLY A 1 -14.46 -14.58 2.10
N HIS A 2 -15.30 -15.60 2.25
CA HIS A 2 -15.94 -16.21 1.09
C HIS A 2 -17.07 -15.27 0.68
N ILE A 3 -17.01 -14.72 -0.54
CA ILE A 3 -18.22 -14.14 -1.13
C ILE A 3 -19.17 -15.31 -1.26
N LEU A 4 -20.32 -15.24 -0.58
CA LEU A 4 -21.32 -16.30 -0.65
C LEU A 4 -21.72 -16.44 -2.11
N ASP A 5 -21.64 -17.66 -2.67
CA ASP A 5 -21.89 -17.97 -4.08
C ASP A 5 -23.29 -17.53 -4.58
N ASN A 6 -24.19 -17.14 -3.67
CA ASN A 6 -25.53 -16.66 -3.94
C ASN A 6 -25.81 -15.31 -3.26
N THR A 7 -25.08 -14.27 -3.63
CA THR A 7 -25.42 -12.89 -3.24
C THR A 7 -26.12 -12.17 -4.39
N ASP A 8 -27.21 -11.45 -4.09
CA ASP A 8 -27.86 -10.51 -5.01
C ASP A 8 -27.19 -9.12 -4.99
N ALA A 9 -26.23 -8.91 -4.09
CA ALA A 9 -25.47 -7.69 -3.98
C ALA A 9 -24.70 -7.40 -5.28
N LYS A 10 -24.82 -6.16 -5.75
CA LYS A 10 -24.14 -5.67 -6.95
C LYS A 10 -22.81 -5.00 -6.66
N VAL A 11 -22.65 -4.53 -5.42
CA VAL A 11 -21.43 -3.94 -4.87
C VAL A 11 -21.35 -4.41 -3.42
N ILE A 12 -20.19 -4.91 -3.02
CA ILE A 12 -19.90 -5.29 -1.64
C ILE A 12 -18.73 -4.43 -1.18
N VAL A 13 -18.90 -3.72 -0.06
CA VAL A 13 -17.83 -2.94 0.58
C VAL A 13 -17.36 -3.72 1.80
N ALA A 14 -16.07 -4.03 1.83
CA ALA A 14 -15.43 -4.62 2.99
C ALA A 14 -14.58 -3.55 3.68
N ALA A 15 -15.06 -3.08 4.82
CA ALA A 15 -14.37 -2.12 5.68
C ALA A 15 -13.02 -2.68 6.13
N ASN A 16 -11.96 -1.87 6.03
CA ASN A 16 -10.62 -2.21 6.49
C ASN A 16 -9.98 -1.06 7.29
N GLY A 17 -10.83 -0.31 8.01
CA GLY A 17 -10.44 0.85 8.80
C GLY A 17 -10.02 1.99 7.89
N GLY A 18 -8.72 2.10 7.65
CA GLY A 18 -8.12 3.15 6.84
C GLY A 18 -8.25 3.04 5.32
N SER A 19 -8.84 1.95 4.87
CA SER A 19 -9.07 1.61 3.48
C SER A 19 -10.34 0.79 3.37
N ASP A 20 -10.86 0.70 2.15
CA ASP A 20 -11.93 -0.21 1.80
C ASP A 20 -11.53 -1.07 0.61
N LEU A 21 -12.03 -2.32 0.63
CA LEU A 21 -11.98 -3.23 -0.51
C LEU A 21 -13.41 -3.34 -1.07
N ILE A 22 -13.58 -3.00 -2.35
CA ILE A 22 -14.88 -3.04 -3.02
C ILE A 22 -14.88 -4.17 -4.04
N TYR A 23 -15.89 -5.02 -3.97
CA TYR A 23 -16.11 -6.14 -4.87
C TYR A 23 -17.34 -5.88 -5.74
N ILE A 24 -17.27 -6.30 -7.00
CA ILE A 24 -18.36 -6.25 -7.98
C ILE A 24 -18.59 -7.69 -8.44
N PRO A 25 -19.52 -8.44 -7.80
CA PRO A 25 -19.62 -9.89 -7.98
C PRO A 25 -19.89 -10.35 -9.41
N ASP A 26 -20.62 -9.58 -10.21
CA ASP A 26 -20.92 -9.89 -11.61
C ASP A 26 -19.88 -9.33 -12.60
N HIS A 27 -18.81 -8.71 -12.11
CA HIS A 27 -17.74 -8.09 -12.90
C HIS A 27 -18.21 -7.06 -13.95
N ASP A 28 -19.34 -6.38 -13.72
CA ASP A 28 -19.88 -5.38 -14.66
C ASP A 28 -18.97 -4.13 -14.75
N PRO A 29 -18.37 -3.82 -15.93
CA PRO A 29 -17.47 -2.66 -16.08
C PRO A 29 -18.19 -1.32 -15.95
N GLY A 30 -19.47 -1.25 -16.34
CA GLY A 30 -20.27 -0.03 -16.22
C GLY A 30 -20.50 0.35 -14.77
N ARG A 31 -20.75 -0.65 -13.91
CA ARG A 31 -20.90 -0.45 -12.47
C ARG A 31 -19.58 -0.05 -11.82
N LEU A 32 -18.48 -0.65 -12.25
CA LEU A 32 -17.16 -0.24 -11.76
C LEU A 32 -16.89 1.24 -12.08
N GLN A 33 -17.18 1.67 -13.31
CA GLN A 33 -17.04 3.08 -13.70
C GLN A 33 -17.96 4.01 -12.89
N GLN A 34 -19.18 3.59 -12.56
CA GLN A 34 -20.09 4.35 -11.69
C GLN A 34 -19.51 4.51 -10.27
N VAL A 35 -18.96 3.44 -9.69
CA VAL A 35 -18.34 3.48 -8.36
C VAL A 35 -17.10 4.37 -8.37
N VAL A 36 -16.21 4.24 -9.35
CA VAL A 36 -15.04 5.13 -9.49
C VAL A 36 -15.46 6.58 -9.68
N SER A 37 -16.46 6.85 -10.53
CA SER A 37 -17.01 8.20 -10.73
C SER A 37 -17.56 8.80 -9.44
N PHE A 38 -18.21 8.00 -8.59
CA PHE A 38 -18.64 8.43 -7.27
C PHE A 38 -17.44 8.75 -6.36
N LEU A 39 -16.49 7.82 -6.23
CA LEU A 39 -15.31 7.96 -5.36
C LEU A 39 -14.44 9.18 -5.71
N THR A 40 -14.25 9.46 -7.00
CA THR A 40 -13.45 10.60 -7.47
C THR A 40 -14.04 11.96 -7.10
N GLN A 41 -15.30 12.01 -6.66
CA GLN A 41 -15.97 13.23 -6.22
C GLN A 41 -15.89 13.45 -4.70
N GLN A 42 -15.39 12.46 -3.96
CA GLN A 42 -15.32 12.54 -2.50
C GLN A 42 -14.02 13.23 -2.07
N ASP A 43 -14.07 13.96 -0.96
CA ASP A 43 -12.94 14.70 -0.39
C ASP A 43 -12.14 13.87 0.63
N TYR A 44 -12.74 12.79 1.14
CA TYR A 44 -12.14 11.82 2.05
C TYR A 44 -11.33 10.72 1.36
N VAL A 45 -11.31 10.65 0.03
CA VAL A 45 -10.57 9.62 -0.71
C VAL A 45 -9.08 9.98 -0.77
N GLY A 46 -8.24 9.02 -0.38
CA GLY A 46 -6.79 9.08 -0.43
C GLY A 46 -6.24 8.52 -1.74
N GLY A 47 -6.66 7.37 -2.23
CA GLY A 47 -6.14 6.84 -3.50
C GLY A 47 -7.06 5.75 -4.02
N ILE A 48 -7.16 5.61 -5.35
CA ILE A 48 -8.08 4.65 -5.96
C ILE A 48 -7.26 3.70 -6.84
N PHE A 49 -7.37 2.41 -6.53
CA PHE A 49 -6.70 1.34 -7.25
C PHE A 49 -7.72 0.36 -7.82
N VAL A 50 -7.64 0.08 -9.13
CA VAL A 50 -8.60 -0.75 -9.85
C VAL A 50 -7.93 -2.04 -10.28
N ASP A 51 -8.67 -3.14 -10.20
CA ASP A 51 -8.24 -4.43 -10.74
C ASP A 51 -7.85 -4.30 -12.22
N ASP A 52 -6.62 -4.70 -12.55
CA ASP A 52 -6.03 -4.68 -13.88
C ASP A 52 -6.93 -5.25 -14.99
N ALA A 53 -7.82 -6.19 -14.67
CA ALA A 53 -8.76 -6.80 -15.62
C ALA A 53 -9.81 -5.82 -16.17
N PHE A 54 -10.07 -4.70 -15.48
CA PHE A 54 -10.96 -3.65 -15.97
C PHE A 54 -10.27 -2.60 -16.85
N GLY A 55 -8.95 -2.73 -17.06
CA GLY A 55 -8.16 -1.81 -17.86
C GLY A 55 -7.94 -0.45 -17.19
N ALA A 56 -7.44 0.51 -17.97
CA ALA A 56 -7.14 1.85 -17.47
C ALA A 56 -8.42 2.68 -17.27
N ILE A 57 -8.58 3.24 -16.08
CA ILE A 57 -9.71 4.11 -15.73
C ILE A 57 -9.19 5.44 -15.21
N PRO A 58 -9.63 6.58 -15.78
CA PRO A 58 -9.22 7.90 -15.31
C PRO A 58 -9.42 8.08 -13.80
N GLY A 59 -8.43 8.66 -13.15
CA GLY A 59 -8.37 8.89 -11.71
C GLY A 59 -7.82 7.72 -10.89
N THR A 60 -7.48 6.58 -11.51
CA THR A 60 -7.10 5.35 -10.81
C THR A 60 -5.76 4.80 -11.27
N LEU A 61 -5.08 4.07 -10.38
CA LEU A 61 -3.91 3.23 -10.71
C LEU A 61 -4.30 1.74 -10.66
N PRO A 62 -3.55 0.82 -11.28
CA PRO A 62 -3.88 -0.59 -11.20
C PRO A 62 -3.54 -1.19 -9.83
N LEU A 63 -4.23 -2.25 -9.42
CA LEU A 63 -3.91 -3.02 -8.20
C LEU A 63 -2.49 -3.59 -8.22
N SER A 64 -1.96 -3.91 -9.41
CA SER A 64 -0.57 -4.33 -9.57
C SER A 64 0.45 -3.28 -9.12
N ALA A 65 0.11 -1.98 -9.18
CA ALA A 65 1.00 -0.90 -8.73
C ALA A 65 1.26 -0.92 -7.22
N ILE A 66 0.38 -1.59 -6.46
CA ILE A 66 0.48 -1.76 -5.00
C ILE A 66 0.69 -3.22 -4.59
N ASN A 67 1.15 -4.07 -5.50
CA ASN A 67 1.38 -5.51 -5.26
C ASN A 67 0.14 -6.28 -4.75
N LEU A 68 -1.07 -5.85 -5.13
CA LEU A 68 -2.33 -6.52 -4.73
C LEU A 68 -2.85 -7.52 -5.79
N VAL A 69 -1.95 -8.00 -6.66
CA VAL A 69 -2.24 -9.03 -7.67
C VAL A 69 -1.31 -10.22 -7.42
N GLY A 70 -1.88 -11.35 -7.00
CA GLY A 70 -1.13 -12.55 -6.65
C GLY A 70 -1.97 -13.82 -6.79
N SER A 71 -1.43 -14.94 -6.31
CA SER A 71 -2.04 -16.28 -6.43
C SER A 71 -2.92 -16.67 -5.24
N SER A 72 -3.45 -15.69 -4.50
CA SER A 72 -4.36 -15.95 -3.38
C SER A 72 -5.63 -16.65 -3.87
N VAL A 73 -6.13 -17.62 -3.12
CA VAL A 73 -7.42 -18.27 -3.40
C VAL A 73 -8.62 -17.40 -2.99
N LEU A 74 -8.38 -16.33 -2.24
CA LEU A 74 -9.44 -15.40 -1.86
C LEU A 74 -9.80 -14.49 -3.05
N PRO A 75 -11.08 -14.10 -3.19
CA PRO A 75 -11.49 -13.15 -4.22
C PRO A 75 -10.66 -11.88 -4.16
N ARG A 76 -10.21 -11.42 -5.32
CA ARG A 76 -9.53 -10.13 -5.47
C ARG A 76 -10.59 -9.03 -5.55
N PRO A 77 -10.42 -7.89 -4.85
CA PRO A 77 -11.34 -6.78 -4.97
C PRO A 77 -11.28 -6.18 -6.38
N ALA A 78 -12.39 -5.61 -6.83
CA ALA A 78 -12.44 -4.86 -8.08
C ALA A 78 -11.82 -3.46 -7.91
N ILE A 79 -11.94 -2.88 -6.70
CA ILE A 79 -11.36 -1.60 -6.32
C ILE A 79 -10.78 -1.73 -4.90
N ALA A 80 -9.58 -1.22 -4.68
CA ALA A 80 -9.06 -0.90 -3.36
C ALA A 80 -8.89 0.61 -3.25
N LEU A 81 -9.35 1.21 -2.16
CA LEU A 81 -9.05 2.61 -1.87
C LEU A 81 -8.47 2.79 -0.48
N ASN A 82 -7.55 3.73 -0.32
CA ASN A 82 -7.24 4.26 1.00
C ASN A 82 -8.02 5.55 1.24
N PHE A 83 -8.37 5.80 2.49
CA PHE A 83 -8.90 7.08 2.91
C PHE A 83 -7.78 8.11 3.07
N LYS A 84 -8.17 9.38 3.06
CA LYS A 84 -7.27 10.51 3.19
C LYS A 84 -6.67 10.54 4.59
N THR A 85 -5.35 10.69 4.63
CA THR A 85 -4.60 11.03 5.84
C THR A 85 -4.08 12.46 5.72
N PHE A 86 -4.16 13.21 6.81
CA PHE A 86 -3.55 14.54 6.94
C PHE A 86 -2.80 14.61 8.26
N TYR A 87 -2.00 15.66 8.45
CA TYR A 87 -1.11 15.76 9.61
C TYR A 87 -1.29 17.12 10.25
N THR A 88 -1.44 17.13 11.58
CA THR A 88 -1.59 18.38 12.34
C THR A 88 -0.23 19.06 12.56
N GLU A 89 0.87 18.34 12.40
CA GLU A 89 2.23 18.86 12.44
C GLU A 89 3.01 18.50 11.16
N SER A 90 3.77 19.46 10.64
CA SER A 90 4.63 19.25 9.47
C SER A 90 5.74 18.25 9.80
N LYS A 91 5.93 17.21 8.98
CA LYS A 91 6.91 16.13 9.16
C LYS A 91 6.75 15.31 10.45
N GLY A 92 5.64 15.47 11.16
CA GLY A 92 5.30 14.68 12.35
C GLY A 92 4.43 13.50 12.00
N LEU A 93 5.01 12.32 11.70
CA LEU A 93 4.22 11.12 11.39
C LEU A 93 3.31 10.71 12.55
N GLN A 94 3.64 11.07 13.79
CA GLN A 94 2.83 10.82 14.99
C GLN A 94 1.62 11.76 15.11
N SER A 95 1.55 12.79 14.27
CA SER A 95 0.45 13.78 14.24
C SER A 95 -0.61 13.46 13.17
N ALA A 96 -0.53 12.25 12.60
CA ALA A 96 -1.42 11.81 11.55
C ALA A 96 -2.87 11.71 12.05
N VAL A 97 -3.78 12.28 11.27
CA VAL A 97 -5.22 12.12 11.41
C VAL A 97 -5.71 11.42 10.16
N GLN A 98 -6.37 10.30 10.38
CA GLN A 98 -6.87 9.42 9.35
C GLN A 98 -8.40 9.41 9.37
N ILE A 99 -9.01 9.52 8.19
CA ILE A 99 -10.40 9.10 8.01
C ILE A 99 -10.45 7.56 7.99
N ALA A 100 -11.39 6.97 8.73
CA ALA A 100 -11.54 5.52 8.81
C ALA A 100 -13.01 5.09 8.83
N ASP A 101 -13.32 3.99 8.15
CA ASP A 101 -14.60 3.28 8.27
C ASP A 101 -14.52 2.35 9.49
N SER A 102 -14.82 2.92 10.66
CA SER A 102 -14.77 2.21 11.94
C SER A 102 -15.80 2.78 12.92
N GLY A 103 -16.20 1.97 13.90
CA GLY A 103 -17.00 2.44 15.04
C GLY A 103 -16.19 3.11 16.16
N LEU A 104 -14.90 3.39 15.94
CA LEU A 104 -14.03 3.99 16.94
C LEU A 104 -14.27 5.50 17.05
N GLN A 105 -14.10 6.04 18.25
CA GLN A 105 -14.18 7.48 18.51
C GLN A 105 -12.84 8.17 18.24
N GLU A 106 -12.89 9.50 18.10
CA GLU A 106 -11.70 10.34 17.98
C GLU A 106 -10.69 10.05 19.10
N GLY A 107 -9.42 9.87 18.74
CA GLY A 107 -8.34 9.55 19.68
C GLY A 107 -8.16 8.07 20.03
N GLN A 108 -9.05 7.17 19.58
CA GLN A 108 -8.89 5.72 19.85
C GLN A 108 -7.91 5.03 18.89
N GLY A 109 -7.55 5.68 17.78
CA GLY A 109 -6.57 5.20 16.81
C GLY A 109 -7.09 4.09 15.90
N MET A 110 -6.64 4.09 14.64
CA MET A 110 -6.92 3.05 13.65
C MET A 110 -5.71 2.95 12.70
N HIS A 111 -5.68 1.91 11.87
CA HIS A 111 -4.67 1.69 10.84
C HIS A 111 -5.32 1.27 9.53
N GLY A 112 -4.51 0.89 8.54
CA GLY A 112 -4.96 0.41 7.24
C GLY A 112 -5.02 1.49 6.17
N SER A 113 -4.44 2.67 6.41
CA SER A 113 -4.21 3.67 5.35
C SER A 113 -3.09 3.25 4.40
N LEU A 114 -2.98 4.00 3.30
CA LEU A 114 -1.75 4.12 2.52
C LEU A 114 -1.14 5.53 2.72
N GLY A 115 -1.03 5.96 3.99
CA GLY A 115 -0.33 7.16 4.44
C GLY A 115 1.02 6.81 5.09
N ARG A 116 1.95 7.76 5.14
CA ARG A 116 3.32 7.46 5.58
C ARG A 116 3.41 7.04 7.04
N ASP A 117 2.50 7.52 7.87
CA ASP A 117 2.26 7.10 9.26
C ASP A 117 1.92 5.62 9.41
N ASN A 118 1.24 5.02 8.43
CA ASN A 118 0.88 3.60 8.42
C ASN A 118 1.99 2.74 7.77
N THR A 119 2.72 3.26 6.78
CA THR A 119 3.75 2.50 6.06
C THR A 119 5.15 2.64 6.68
N PHE A 120 5.39 3.65 7.53
CA PHE A 120 6.68 3.87 8.19
C PHE A 120 6.79 3.02 9.46
N ASN A 121 6.87 1.71 9.25
CA ASN A 121 7.09 0.75 10.31
C ASN A 121 8.56 0.75 10.77
N ASN A 122 8.76 0.40 12.04
CA ASN A 122 10.09 0.24 12.61
C ASN A 122 10.50 -1.24 12.56
N MET A 123 11.70 -1.51 12.06
CA MET A 123 12.29 -2.85 12.10
C MET A 123 13.58 -2.80 12.92
N ALA A 124 13.75 -3.79 13.81
CA ALA A 124 14.96 -3.97 14.60
C ALA A 124 15.37 -5.44 14.62
N ALA A 125 16.67 -5.69 14.61
CA ALA A 125 17.24 -7.03 14.72
C ALA A 125 18.46 -7.00 15.63
N MET A 126 18.65 -8.08 16.39
CA MET A 126 19.82 -8.26 17.25
C MET A 126 20.27 -9.72 17.18
N GLY A 127 21.55 -9.94 16.96
CA GLY A 127 22.13 -11.28 16.89
C GLY A 127 23.60 -11.24 16.46
N PRO A 128 24.30 -12.38 16.52
CA PRO A 128 25.72 -12.46 16.16
C PRO A 128 25.98 -12.18 14.68
N ASP A 129 24.99 -12.35 13.81
CA ASP A 129 25.04 -12.14 12.36
C ASP A 129 24.65 -10.73 11.92
N PHE A 130 24.03 -9.93 12.80
CA PHE A 130 23.64 -8.55 12.50
C PHE A 130 24.72 -7.56 12.91
N LYS A 131 24.81 -6.44 12.17
CA LYS A 131 25.70 -5.33 12.55
C LYS A 131 25.24 -4.72 13.88
N ARG A 132 26.21 -4.36 14.72
CA ARG A 132 25.95 -3.66 16.00
C ARG A 132 25.88 -2.16 15.78
N TYR A 133 25.00 -1.49 16.53
CA TYR A 133 24.84 -0.02 16.50
C TYR A 133 24.63 0.54 15.09
N PHE A 134 23.98 -0.23 14.22
CA PHE A 134 23.76 0.12 12.82
C PHE A 134 22.32 0.62 12.62
N VAL A 135 22.20 1.76 11.94
CA VAL A 135 20.92 2.33 11.53
C VAL A 135 20.85 2.24 10.03
N ASP A 136 20.00 1.35 9.53
CA ASP A 136 19.76 1.23 8.11
C ASP A 136 18.87 2.38 7.61
N LYS A 137 19.22 2.93 6.44
CA LYS A 137 18.45 3.98 5.74
C LYS A 137 17.89 3.48 4.41
N SER A 138 18.20 2.24 4.03
CA SER A 138 17.64 1.57 2.87
C SER A 138 16.16 1.23 3.14
N PRO A 139 15.30 1.21 2.11
CA PRO A 139 13.91 0.81 2.30
C PRO A 139 13.82 -0.69 2.62
N VAL A 140 12.98 -1.02 3.60
CA VAL A 140 12.74 -2.39 4.07
C VAL A 140 11.23 -2.62 4.27
N SER A 141 10.81 -3.88 4.23
CA SER A 141 9.42 -4.31 4.40
C SER A 141 9.35 -5.58 5.23
N ASN A 142 8.17 -5.88 5.79
CA ASN A 142 7.90 -7.14 6.46
C ASN A 142 8.17 -8.35 5.54
N ALA A 143 8.03 -8.18 4.22
CA ALA A 143 8.36 -9.20 3.23
C ALA A 143 9.84 -9.62 3.26
N ASP A 144 10.74 -8.76 3.75
CA ASP A 144 12.18 -8.99 3.80
C ASP A 144 12.62 -9.81 5.04
N ILE A 145 11.74 -9.97 6.03
CA ILE A 145 12.06 -10.65 7.30
C ILE A 145 12.38 -12.13 7.05
N ALA A 146 11.44 -12.86 6.42
CA ALA A 146 11.59 -14.29 6.16
C ALA A 146 12.84 -14.64 5.33
N PRO A 147 13.12 -14.02 4.17
CA PRO A 147 14.33 -14.30 3.41
C PRO A 147 15.61 -13.94 4.18
N THR A 148 15.60 -12.87 4.98
CA THR A 148 16.76 -12.50 5.80
C THR A 148 17.05 -13.54 6.89
N LEU A 149 16.03 -13.99 7.61
CA LEU A 149 16.21 -15.02 8.64
C LEU A 149 16.63 -16.37 8.05
N ALA A 150 16.06 -16.75 6.90
CA ALA A 150 16.48 -17.97 6.20
C ALA A 150 17.97 -17.91 5.80
N ALA A 151 18.44 -16.77 5.29
CA ALA A 151 19.84 -16.57 4.97
C ALA A 151 20.75 -16.71 6.20
N VAL A 152 20.36 -16.12 7.35
CA VAL A 152 21.08 -16.26 8.62
C VAL A 152 21.13 -17.72 9.09
N MET A 153 20.04 -18.48 8.90
CA MET A 153 19.97 -19.89 9.30
C MET A 153 20.60 -20.85 8.28
N GLY A 154 21.07 -20.36 7.13
CA GLY A 154 21.55 -21.21 6.03
C GLY A 154 20.45 -22.08 5.39
N LEU A 155 19.19 -21.64 5.48
CA LEU A 155 18.04 -22.35 4.94
C LEU A 155 17.71 -21.87 3.52
N GLN A 156 17.39 -22.82 2.65
CA GLN A 156 16.82 -22.52 1.33
C GLN A 156 15.30 -22.52 1.47
N LEU A 157 14.68 -21.35 1.27
CA LEU A 157 13.22 -21.24 1.20
C LEU A 157 12.78 -21.38 -0.26
N PRO A 158 11.96 -22.40 -0.60
CA PRO A 158 11.33 -22.44 -1.91
C PRO A 158 10.37 -21.25 -2.03
N SER A 159 10.40 -20.60 -3.19
CA SER A 159 9.47 -19.51 -3.51
C SER A 159 8.17 -20.05 -4.08
N ASN A 160 7.05 -19.50 -3.61
CA ASN A 160 5.73 -19.66 -4.22
C ASN A 160 5.26 -18.33 -4.83
N GLY A 161 6.00 -17.79 -5.80
CA GLY A 161 5.61 -16.61 -6.58
C GLY A 161 6.70 -15.57 -6.77
N LYS A 162 6.31 -14.37 -7.21
CA LYS A 162 7.24 -13.25 -7.48
C LYS A 162 7.21 -12.15 -6.42
N LEU A 163 6.15 -12.10 -5.61
CA LEU A 163 5.98 -11.12 -4.53
C LEU A 163 6.75 -11.57 -3.28
N MET A 164 8.08 -11.62 -3.38
CA MET A 164 8.97 -11.97 -2.28
C MET A 164 9.75 -10.76 -1.83
N GLY A 165 10.10 -10.67 -0.54
CA GLY A 165 11.12 -9.71 -0.12
C GLY A 165 12.53 -10.11 -0.54
N ARG A 166 13.50 -9.26 -0.20
CA ARG A 166 14.94 -9.49 -0.39
C ARG A 166 15.62 -9.82 0.93
N VAL A 167 16.81 -10.39 0.85
CA VAL A 167 17.71 -10.45 2.01
C VAL A 167 18.23 -9.05 2.30
N LEU A 168 18.10 -8.60 3.55
CA LEU A 168 18.64 -7.33 4.05
C LEU A 168 20.15 -7.46 4.30
N GLN A 169 20.92 -7.70 3.23
CA GLN A 169 22.36 -7.93 3.29
C GLN A 169 23.10 -6.78 3.99
N GLU A 170 22.62 -5.55 3.82
CA GLU A 170 23.16 -4.35 4.45
C GLU A 170 23.05 -4.37 5.99
N ALA A 171 22.11 -5.12 6.56
CA ALA A 171 21.95 -5.29 8.00
C ALA A 171 22.86 -6.41 8.57
N LEU A 172 23.35 -7.32 7.72
CA LEU A 172 24.19 -8.44 8.12
C LEU A 172 25.68 -8.07 8.22
N ARG A 173 26.42 -8.73 9.11
CA ARG A 173 27.87 -8.55 9.24
C ARG A 173 28.59 -8.93 7.95
N GLY A 174 29.57 -8.11 7.58
CA GLY A 174 30.29 -8.27 6.31
C GLY A 174 29.52 -7.80 5.08
N GLY A 175 28.22 -7.49 5.21
CA GLY A 175 27.43 -6.90 4.13
C GLY A 175 27.70 -5.41 3.88
N PRO A 176 27.21 -4.87 2.76
CA PRO A 176 27.46 -3.49 2.35
C PRO A 176 26.89 -2.47 3.35
N GLN A 177 27.38 -1.23 3.36
CA GLN A 177 26.87 -0.19 4.27
C GLN A 177 25.46 0.29 3.93
N ARG A 178 25.06 0.15 2.67
CA ARG A 178 23.72 0.47 2.15
C ARG A 178 23.49 -0.32 0.87
N VAL A 179 22.23 -0.48 0.49
CA VAL A 179 21.88 -0.88 -0.87
C VAL A 179 21.45 0.35 -1.69
N PRO A 180 21.75 0.40 -2.99
CA PRO A 180 21.17 1.43 -3.87
C PRO A 180 19.65 1.32 -3.88
N PHE A 181 18.98 2.47 -3.83
CA PHE A 181 17.54 2.54 -3.99
C PHE A 181 17.15 3.86 -4.67
N GLU A 182 15.98 3.85 -5.30
CA GLU A 182 15.40 5.00 -5.98
C GLU A 182 14.05 5.35 -5.36
N ARG A 183 13.61 6.59 -5.57
CA ARG A 183 12.30 7.09 -5.13
C ARG A 183 11.51 7.48 -6.36
N HIS A 184 10.26 7.06 -6.40
CA HIS A 184 9.40 7.17 -7.56
C HIS A 184 8.06 7.83 -7.19
N ALA A 185 7.42 8.37 -8.22
CA ALA A 185 6.04 8.81 -8.16
C ALA A 185 5.33 8.41 -9.45
N THR A 186 4.20 7.73 -9.32
CA THR A 186 3.33 7.41 -10.46
C THR A 186 2.01 8.13 -10.27
N VAL A 187 1.53 8.78 -11.33
CA VAL A 187 0.29 9.55 -11.32
C VAL A 187 -0.61 9.03 -12.44
N SER A 188 -1.86 8.77 -12.10
CA SER A 188 -2.89 8.35 -13.06
C SER A 188 -3.35 9.49 -13.95
N ASP A 189 -3.93 9.15 -15.10
CA ASP A 189 -4.71 10.09 -15.89
C ASP A 189 -5.81 10.74 -15.04
N GLY A 190 -6.15 11.99 -15.33
CA GLY A 190 -7.07 12.76 -14.49
C GLY A 190 -8.55 12.39 -14.71
N ALA A 191 -9.28 12.23 -13.62
CA ALA A 191 -10.75 12.29 -13.60
C ALA A 191 -11.19 13.66 -13.08
N LYS A 192 -11.81 14.49 -13.94
CA LYS A 192 -12.24 15.86 -13.61
C LYS A 192 -11.12 16.72 -12.98
N GLY A 193 -9.88 16.54 -13.45
CA GLY A 193 -8.70 17.27 -12.95
C GLY A 193 -8.10 16.75 -11.64
N ARG A 194 -8.56 15.59 -11.14
CA ARG A 194 -7.99 14.90 -9.96
C ARG A 194 -7.38 13.56 -10.38
N SER A 195 -6.24 13.21 -9.81
CA SER A 195 -5.55 11.94 -10.07
C SER A 195 -5.14 11.25 -8.78
N THR A 196 -5.11 9.92 -8.82
CA THR A 196 -4.36 9.12 -7.84
C THR A 196 -2.87 9.28 -8.12
N ALA A 197 -2.11 9.64 -7.10
CA ALA A 197 -0.65 9.66 -7.07
C ALA A 197 -0.14 8.64 -6.05
N LEU A 198 0.80 7.81 -6.46
CA LEU A 198 1.46 6.80 -5.63
C LEU A 198 2.95 7.15 -5.48
N PHE A 199 3.44 7.17 -4.24
CA PHE A 199 4.84 7.36 -3.89
C PHE A 199 5.42 6.06 -3.35
N TYR A 200 6.57 5.67 -3.86
CA TYR A 200 7.22 4.41 -3.51
C TYR A 200 8.73 4.48 -3.74
N GLN A 201 9.43 3.49 -3.21
CA GLN A 201 10.86 3.30 -3.39
C GLN A 201 11.11 1.95 -4.06
N THR A 202 12.22 1.85 -4.80
CA THR A 202 12.69 0.56 -5.33
C THR A 202 14.11 0.27 -4.86
N ALA A 203 14.36 -0.94 -4.38
CA ALA A 203 15.72 -1.41 -4.06
C ALA A 203 15.88 -2.84 -4.54
N SER A 204 16.96 -3.12 -5.28
CA SER A 204 17.07 -4.36 -6.06
C SER A 204 15.84 -4.53 -6.98
N GLU A 205 15.12 -5.65 -6.88
CA GLU A 205 13.88 -5.91 -7.63
C GLU A 205 12.61 -5.63 -6.81
N GLN A 206 12.75 -5.03 -5.61
CA GLN A 206 11.65 -4.87 -4.66
C GLN A 206 11.08 -3.46 -4.66
N LEU A 207 9.75 -3.40 -4.51
CA LEU A 207 8.96 -2.18 -4.41
C LEU A 207 8.49 -1.96 -2.97
N TYR A 208 8.67 -0.75 -2.47
CA TYR A 208 8.34 -0.33 -1.11
C TYR A 208 7.39 0.86 -1.13
N LEU A 209 6.16 0.68 -0.66
CA LEU A 209 5.12 1.69 -0.72
C LEU A 209 5.33 2.75 0.38
N ASP A 210 5.35 4.03 0.00
CA ASP A 210 5.42 5.15 0.95
C ASP A 210 4.03 5.71 1.25
N ALA A 211 3.30 6.16 0.23
CA ALA A 211 1.98 6.78 0.39
C ALA A 211 1.19 6.87 -0.92
N ALA A 212 -0.14 7.04 -0.83
CA ALA A 212 -1.00 7.37 -1.96
C ALA A 212 -2.01 8.48 -1.62
N CYS A 213 -2.18 9.42 -2.56
CA CYS A 213 -3.05 10.59 -2.43
C CYS A 213 -3.84 10.91 -3.71
N PHE A 214 -5.01 11.53 -3.55
CA PHE A 214 -5.98 11.78 -4.62
C PHE A 214 -6.34 13.25 -4.64
N GLY A 215 -6.10 13.88 -5.79
CA GLY A 215 -6.25 15.32 -5.93
C GLY A 215 -5.32 15.89 -6.99
N GLY A 216 -4.94 17.15 -6.81
CA GLY A 216 -3.98 17.83 -7.67
C GLY A 216 -2.62 18.02 -6.99
N ALA A 217 -1.73 18.75 -7.67
CA ALA A 217 -0.36 18.97 -7.21
C ALA A 217 -0.23 19.60 -5.81
N LYS A 218 -1.24 20.34 -5.34
CA LYS A 218 -1.28 20.90 -3.98
C LYS A 218 -1.51 19.80 -2.93
N ASP A 219 -2.47 18.91 -3.17
CA ASP A 219 -2.80 17.79 -2.27
C ASP A 219 -1.64 16.81 -2.14
N TRP A 220 -0.85 16.65 -3.19
CA TRP A 220 0.31 15.74 -3.16
C TRP A 220 1.47 16.27 -2.32
N LYS A 221 1.58 17.60 -2.11
CA LYS A 221 2.62 18.16 -1.24
C LYS A 221 2.39 17.79 0.22
N THR A 222 1.13 17.72 0.66
CA THR A 222 0.78 17.29 2.02
C THR A 222 0.89 15.78 2.19
N CYS A 223 0.81 15.04 1.09
CA CYS A 223 1.00 13.58 1.06
C CYS A 223 2.46 13.15 1.26
N ARG A 224 3.37 13.92 0.65
CA ARG A 224 4.82 13.70 0.75
C ARG A 224 5.32 14.30 2.06
N GLN A 225 5.18 13.57 3.16
CA GLN A 225 5.93 13.87 4.40
C GLN A 225 7.44 13.67 4.22
#